data_AF-A0A1W9YYC7-F1
#
_entry.id   AF-A0A1W9YYC7-F1
#
_cell.length_a   1.000
_cell.length_b   1.000
_cell.length_c   1.000
_cell.angle_alpha   90.00
_cell.angle_beta   90.00
_cell.angle_gamma   90.00
#
_symmetry.space_group_name_H-M   'P 1'
#
loop_
_entity.id
_entity.type
_entity.pdbx_description
1 polymer ?
#
loop_
_entity_poly.entity_id
_entity_poly.type
_entity_poly.pdbx_seq_one_letter_code
_entity_poly.pdbx_strand_id
1 'polypeptide(L)'
;VVEGRLEGLDSSALASPRELTMSFPGRTGELLDLRELEQLVDQLSRLPSRQAQLELVPGSEVGGSRVRLKGERDKPWRVSATRNNDGDVSTGEQQMGLGLDWDSPLGLADQLNLRANRDAVTDRWRHSDSQSLFYSLP
;
A
#
# COMPACT_ATOMS: atom_id res chain seq x y z
N VAL A 1 22.94 29.22 9.33
CA VAL A 1 22.20 27.97 9.62
C VAL A 1 22.88 26.88 8.82
N VAL A 2 23.23 25.74 9.44
CA VAL A 2 23.72 24.57 8.69
C VAL A 2 22.49 23.77 8.33
N GLU A 3 22.15 23.73 7.04
CA GLU A 3 21.00 22.97 6.59
C GLU A 3 21.36 21.49 6.49
N GLY A 4 20.50 20.62 7.02
CA GLY A 4 20.69 19.18 6.98
C GLY A 4 20.56 18.64 5.56
N ARG A 5 21.39 17.67 5.17
CA ARG A 5 21.33 16.99 3.87
C ARG A 5 21.06 15.50 4.05
N LEU A 6 20.28 14.94 3.14
CA LEU A 6 20.00 13.51 3.11
C LEU A 6 21.18 12.76 2.46
N GLU A 7 21.94 11.99 3.24
CA GLU A 7 23.03 11.16 2.70
C GLU A 7 22.52 9.89 2.01
N GLY A 8 21.43 9.31 2.51
CA GLY A 8 20.94 8.04 1.99
C GLY A 8 19.76 7.44 2.75
N LEU A 9 19.09 6.52 2.06
CA LEU A 9 18.09 5.61 2.61
C LEU A 9 18.77 4.26 2.86
N ASP A 10 18.74 3.78 4.10
CA ASP A 10 19.24 2.47 4.45
C ASP A 10 18.34 1.37 3.84
N SER A 11 18.96 0.29 3.35
CA SER A 11 18.23 -0.88 2.86
C SER A 11 17.36 -1.48 3.96
N SER A 12 16.12 -1.84 3.63
CA SER A 12 15.16 -2.42 4.55
C SER A 12 14.49 -3.65 3.94
N ALA A 13 14.14 -4.61 4.79
CA ALA A 13 13.35 -5.78 4.37
C ALA A 13 11.92 -5.40 3.91
N LEU A 14 11.48 -4.18 4.24
CA LEU A 14 10.15 -3.66 3.90
C LEU A 14 9.97 -3.37 2.41
N ALA A 15 11.01 -2.86 1.75
CA ALA A 15 10.92 -2.34 0.40
C ALA A 15 12.21 -2.61 -0.37
N SER A 16 12.05 -3.14 -1.58
CA SER A 16 13.17 -3.31 -2.51
C SER A 16 13.66 -1.94 -3.02
N PRO A 17 14.89 -1.84 -3.56
CA PRO A 17 15.41 -0.59 -4.09
C PRO A 17 14.51 0.07 -5.14
N ARG A 18 13.83 -0.74 -5.97
CA ARG A 18 12.91 -0.24 -7.00
C ARG A 18 11.68 0.43 -6.39
N GLU A 19 11.15 -0.14 -5.31
CA GLU A 19 9.99 0.39 -4.61
C GLU A 19 10.32 1.69 -3.89
N LEU A 20 11.53 1.77 -3.33
CA LEU A 20 12.05 3.00 -2.75
C LEU A 20 12.21 4.09 -3.81
N THR A 21 12.76 3.78 -4.99
CA THR A 21 12.85 4.75 -6.10
C THR A 21 11.47 5.21 -6.59
N MET A 22 10.47 4.33 -6.62
CA MET A 22 9.11 4.70 -7.04
C MET A 22 8.37 5.55 -5.99
N SER A 23 8.61 5.27 -4.71
CA SER A 23 7.86 5.89 -3.60
C SER A 23 8.52 7.15 -3.05
N PHE A 24 9.84 7.31 -3.23
CA PHE A 24 10.60 8.45 -2.73
C PHE A 24 10.76 9.52 -3.82
N PRO A 25 10.15 10.71 -3.67
CA PRO A 25 10.29 11.80 -4.64
C PRO A 25 11.64 12.52 -4.56
N GLY A 26 12.31 12.46 -3.40
CA GLY A 26 13.54 13.16 -3.11
C GLY A 26 14.80 12.51 -3.70
N ARG A 27 15.95 13.16 -3.50
CA ARG A 27 17.24 12.64 -3.96
C ARG A 27 18.28 12.66 -2.84
N THR A 28 19.10 11.62 -2.81
CA THR A 28 20.28 11.57 -1.93
C THR A 28 21.27 12.66 -2.34
N GLY A 29 21.74 13.43 -1.36
CA GLY A 29 22.65 14.57 -1.52
C GLY A 29 21.95 15.93 -1.48
N GLU A 30 20.62 15.96 -1.57
CA GLU A 30 19.83 17.19 -1.47
C GLU A 30 19.52 17.56 -0.01
N LEU A 31 18.92 18.74 0.16
CA LEU A 31 18.44 19.20 1.46
C LEU A 31 17.43 18.21 2.02
N LEU A 32 17.54 17.93 3.31
CA LEU A 32 16.61 17.05 4.00
C LEU A 32 15.23 17.71 4.07
N ASP A 33 14.27 17.22 3.29
CA ASP A 33 12.87 17.61 3.41
C ASP A 33 12.07 16.50 4.11
N LEU A 34 11.50 16.82 5.27
CA LEU A 34 10.66 15.90 6.02
C LEU A 34 9.42 15.49 5.23
N ARG A 35 8.90 16.34 4.35
CA ARG A 35 7.70 16.07 3.54
C ARG A 35 7.93 14.95 2.53
N GLU A 36 9.11 14.91 1.93
CA GLU A 36 9.49 13.84 0.99
C GLU A 36 9.63 12.49 1.72
N LEU A 37 10.10 12.53 2.96
CA LEU A 37 10.21 11.36 3.82
C LEU A 37 8.85 10.87 4.32
N GLU A 38 7.95 11.80 4.68
CA GLU A 38 6.55 11.49 4.99
C GLU A 38 5.86 10.87 3.78
N GLN A 39 6.04 11.43 2.59
CA GLN A 39 5.48 10.86 1.36
C GLN A 39 5.99 9.44 1.11
N LEU A 40 7.28 9.16 1.30
CA LEU A 40 7.81 7.79 1.20
C LEU A 40 7.10 6.84 2.17
N VAL A 41 6.94 7.25 3.44
CA VAL A 41 6.28 6.43 4.46
C VAL A 41 4.82 6.21 4.11
N ASP A 42 4.10 7.24 3.66
CA ASP A 42 2.69 7.17 3.28
C ASP A 42 2.48 6.22 2.10
N GLN A 43 3.35 6.31 1.08
CA GLN A 43 3.28 5.43 -0.09
C GLN A 43 3.55 3.96 0.27
N LEU A 44 4.52 3.70 1.15
CA LEU A 44 4.78 2.34 1.63
C LEU A 44 3.68 1.83 2.55
N SER A 45 3.15 2.69 3.42
CA SER A 45 2.11 2.34 4.41
C SER A 45 0.71 2.22 3.80
N ARG A 46 0.52 2.68 2.55
CA ARG A 46 -0.68 2.38 1.76
C ARG A 46 -0.88 0.87 1.60
N LEU A 47 0.22 0.11 1.52
CA LEU A 47 0.18 -1.34 1.40
C LEU A 47 -0.06 -1.95 2.78
N PRO A 48 -1.20 -2.59 3.05
CA PRO A 48 -1.52 -3.10 4.38
C PRO A 48 -0.52 -4.14 4.91
N SER A 49 0.24 -4.80 4.04
CA SER A 49 1.33 -5.72 4.41
C SER A 49 2.63 -5.02 4.84
N ARG A 50 2.67 -3.69 4.86
CA ARG A 50 3.87 -2.90 5.18
C ARG A 50 3.53 -1.80 6.16
N GLN A 51 3.97 -1.98 7.39
CA GLN A 51 3.92 -0.93 8.40
C GLN A 51 5.31 -0.31 8.48
N ALA A 52 5.52 0.75 7.71
CA ALA A 52 6.81 1.44 7.65
C ALA A 52 6.89 2.51 8.75
N GLN A 53 8.00 2.52 9.48
CA GLN A 53 8.34 3.58 10.43
C GLN A 53 9.66 4.20 10.00
N LEU A 54 9.72 5.52 10.04
CA LEU A 54 10.90 6.27 9.63
C LEU A 54 11.73 6.67 10.85
N GLU A 55 13.02 6.40 10.79
CA GLU A 55 13.99 6.81 11.79
C GLU A 55 15.11 7.61 11.11
N LEU A 56 15.32 8.84 11.57
CA LEU A 56 16.43 9.68 11.16
C LEU A 56 17.63 9.42 12.07
N VAL A 57 18.75 9.03 11.47
CA VAL A 57 20.00 8.78 12.18
C VAL A 57 21.09 9.73 11.66
N PRO A 58 22.06 10.14 12.51
CA PRO A 58 23.14 11.01 12.08
C PRO A 58 23.95 10.37 10.95
N GLY A 59 24.32 11.19 9.96
CA GLY A 59 25.17 10.80 8.84
C GLY A 59 26.66 10.78 9.19
N SER A 60 27.47 10.54 8.17
CA SER A 60 28.94 10.53 8.29
C SER A 60 29.53 11.94 8.17
N GLU A 61 28.88 12.83 7.43
CA GLU A 61 29.30 14.22 7.24
C GLU A 61 28.60 15.17 8.21
N VAL A 62 29.24 16.31 8.48
CA VAL A 62 28.64 17.36 9.32
C VAL A 62 27.42 17.94 8.61
N GLY A 63 26.25 17.85 9.25
CA GLY A 63 24.97 18.22 8.64
C GLY A 63 24.36 17.12 7.77
N GLY A 64 24.98 15.94 7.69
CA GLY A 64 24.42 14.77 7.02
C GLY A 64 23.46 14.00 7.91
N SER A 65 22.42 13.44 7.31
CA SER A 65 21.47 12.55 7.96
C SER A 65 21.14 11.36 7.06
N ARG A 66 20.98 10.18 7.65
CA ARG A 66 20.54 8.97 6.97
C ARG A 66 19.15 8.59 7.47
N VAL A 67 18.38 7.96 6.61
CA VAL A 67 17.01 7.55 6.90
C VAL A 67 16.94 6.04 6.92
N ARG A 68 16.39 5.48 7.99
CA ARG A 68 16.16 4.05 8.15
C ARG A 68 14.68 3.75 8.21
N LEU A 69 14.26 2.76 7.43
CA LEU A 69 12.92 2.21 7.47
C LEU A 69 12.86 0.99 8.38
N LYS A 70 12.14 1.14 9.50
CA LYS A 70 11.85 0.09 10.47
C LYS A 70 10.48 -0.52 10.20
N GLY A 71 10.39 -1.83 10.42
CA GLY A 71 9.17 -2.62 10.29
C GLY A 71 9.43 -3.97 9.65
N GLU A 72 8.41 -4.81 9.63
CA GLU A 72 8.47 -6.15 9.04
C GLU A 72 7.48 -6.25 7.88
N ARG A 73 7.84 -7.07 6.88
CA ARG A 73 6.98 -7.32 5.73
C ARG A 73 6.05 -8.48 6.06
N ASP A 74 4.76 -8.19 6.12
CA ASP A 74 3.72 -9.19 6.30
C ASP A 74 3.41 -9.91 4.98
N LYS A 75 2.47 -10.86 5.05
CA LYS A 75 1.96 -11.56 3.87
C LYS A 75 1.41 -10.52 2.87
N PRO A 76 1.88 -10.53 1.61
CA PRO A 76 1.53 -9.51 0.63
C PRO A 76 0.14 -9.72 0.03
N TRP A 77 -0.63 -10.71 0.47
CA TRP A 77 -1.96 -10.96 -0.06
C TRP A 77 -2.95 -11.25 1.07
N ARG A 78 -4.21 -10.90 0.83
CA ARG A 78 -5.31 -11.10 1.77
C ARG A 78 -6.55 -11.51 1.01
N VAL A 79 -7.26 -12.51 1.54
CA VAL A 79 -8.55 -12.93 1.03
C VAL A 79 -9.62 -12.55 2.05
N SER A 80 -10.75 -12.06 1.57
CA SER A 80 -11.93 -11.76 2.38
C SER A 80 -13.16 -12.41 1.76
N ALA A 81 -14.08 -12.81 2.62
CA ALA A 81 -15.40 -13.26 2.22
C ALA A 81 -16.43 -12.49 3.07
N THR A 82 -17.46 -11.97 2.44
CA THR A 82 -18.50 -11.18 3.08
C THR A 82 -19.87 -11.75 2.75
N ARG A 83 -20.82 -11.53 3.66
CA ARG A 83 -22.23 -11.80 3.43
C ARG A 83 -23.04 -10.74 4.15
N ASN A 84 -23.88 -10.02 3.43
CA ASN A 84 -24.72 -8.95 3.95
C ASN A 84 -26.12 -9.03 3.35
N ASN A 85 -27.02 -8.20 3.86
CA ASN A 85 -28.41 -8.10 3.44
C ASN A 85 -28.74 -6.72 2.84
N ASP A 86 -27.73 -6.04 2.28
CA ASP A 86 -27.83 -4.67 1.76
C ASP A 86 -28.39 -4.61 0.32
N GLY A 87 -28.72 -5.75 -0.28
CA GLY A 87 -29.30 -5.79 -1.63
C GLY A 87 -30.76 -5.36 -1.67
N ASP A 88 -31.27 -5.04 -2.85
CA ASP A 88 -32.67 -4.65 -3.01
C ASP A 88 -33.60 -5.88 -3.01
N VAL A 89 -34.83 -5.68 -2.53
CA VAL A 89 -35.91 -6.68 -2.58
C VAL A 89 -36.13 -7.22 -4.01
N SER A 90 -35.88 -6.38 -5.03
CA SER A 90 -36.05 -6.69 -6.45
C SER A 90 -34.86 -7.41 -7.11
N THR A 91 -33.67 -7.41 -6.52
CA THR A 91 -32.44 -8.01 -7.09
C THR A 91 -31.79 -9.05 -6.18
N GLY A 92 -32.31 -9.22 -4.97
CA GLY A 92 -31.86 -10.19 -3.97
C GLY A 92 -31.25 -9.48 -2.76
N GLU A 93 -31.95 -9.52 -1.62
CA GLU A 93 -31.52 -8.84 -0.39
C GLU A 93 -30.17 -9.37 0.12
N GLN A 94 -30.00 -10.68 0.09
CA GLN A 94 -28.80 -11.35 0.58
C GLN A 94 -27.71 -11.34 -0.50
N GLN A 95 -26.59 -10.70 -0.23
CA GLN A 95 -25.42 -10.72 -1.11
C GLN A 95 -24.23 -11.40 -0.44
N MET A 96 -23.38 -12.00 -1.27
CA MET A 96 -22.12 -12.61 -0.88
C MET A 96 -21.01 -11.97 -1.69
N GLY A 97 -19.90 -11.66 -1.04
CA GLY A 97 -18.72 -11.06 -1.65
C GLY A 97 -17.47 -11.89 -1.42
N LEU A 98 -16.58 -11.88 -2.39
CA LEU A 98 -15.21 -12.38 -2.30
C LEU A 98 -14.27 -11.26 -2.69
N GLY A 99 -13.22 -11.06 -1.88
CA GLY A 99 -12.17 -10.08 -2.14
C GLY A 99 -10.79 -10.72 -2.11
N LEU A 100 -9.94 -10.33 -3.05
CA LEU A 100 -8.50 -10.59 -3.01
C LEU A 100 -7.76 -9.25 -3.11
N ASP A 101 -6.95 -8.97 -2.10
CA ASP A 101 -6.02 -7.86 -2.05
C ASP A 101 -4.61 -8.42 -2.22
N TRP A 102 -3.81 -7.86 -3.13
CA TRP A 102 -2.42 -8.24 -3.35
C TRP A 102 -1.53 -6.99 -3.45
N ASP A 103 -0.68 -6.85 -2.45
CA ASP A 103 0.31 -5.80 -2.29
C ASP A 103 1.60 -6.12 -3.04
N SER A 104 1.97 -5.17 -3.88
CA SER A 104 3.11 -5.15 -4.78
C SER A 104 3.42 -6.46 -5.53
N PRO A 105 2.49 -6.95 -6.35
CA PRO A 105 2.73 -8.11 -7.21
C PRO A 105 3.90 -7.89 -8.17
N LEU A 106 4.14 -6.67 -8.66
CA LEU A 106 5.26 -6.36 -9.56
C LEU A 106 6.52 -5.85 -8.85
N GLY A 107 6.47 -5.66 -7.53
CA GLY A 107 7.60 -5.09 -6.77
C GLY A 107 7.84 -3.61 -7.09
N LEU A 108 6.78 -2.85 -7.36
CA LEU A 108 6.81 -1.41 -7.65
C LEU A 108 6.02 -0.58 -6.62
N ALA A 109 5.77 -1.13 -5.42
CA ALA A 109 4.84 -0.58 -4.43
C ALA A 109 3.41 -0.38 -4.98
N ASP A 110 3.07 -1.21 -5.97
CA ASP A 110 1.75 -1.34 -6.61
C ASP A 110 0.75 -2.08 -5.72
N GLN A 111 -0.56 -1.92 -6.00
CA GLN A 111 -1.60 -2.66 -5.29
C GLN A 111 -2.65 -3.16 -6.28
N LEU A 112 -3.01 -4.43 -6.16
CA LEU A 112 -4.06 -5.08 -6.92
C LEU A 112 -5.21 -5.47 -5.99
N ASN A 113 -6.43 -5.08 -6.34
CA ASN A 113 -7.65 -5.41 -5.63
C ASN A 113 -8.66 -6.01 -6.58
N LEU A 114 -9.17 -7.18 -6.22
CA LEU A 114 -10.21 -7.90 -6.92
C LEU A 114 -11.40 -8.06 -5.98
N ARG A 115 -12.59 -7.71 -6.44
CA ARG A 115 -13.85 -8.01 -5.75
C ARG A 115 -14.80 -8.71 -6.72
N ALA A 116 -15.53 -9.68 -6.22
CA ALA A 116 -16.66 -10.29 -6.88
C ALA A 116 -17.80 -10.39 -5.88
N ASN A 117 -18.98 -9.86 -6.20
CA ASN A 117 -20.18 -9.97 -5.38
C ASN A 117 -21.33 -10.58 -6.19
N ARG A 118 -22.14 -11.39 -5.53
CA ARG A 118 -23.28 -12.06 -6.14
C ARG A 118 -24.44 -12.18 -5.14
N ASP A 119 -25.67 -12.20 -5.63
CA ASP A 119 -26.84 -12.60 -4.84
C ASP A 119 -26.69 -14.04 -4.27
N ALA A 120 -27.04 -14.20 -2.99
CA ALA A 120 -26.95 -15.46 -2.27
C ALA A 120 -28.18 -16.36 -2.47
N VAL A 121 -29.32 -15.77 -2.89
CA VAL A 121 -30.59 -16.47 -3.12
C VAL A 121 -30.98 -16.27 -4.57
N THR A 122 -30.72 -17.30 -5.38
CA THR A 122 -31.00 -17.29 -6.81
C THR A 122 -32.49 -17.55 -7.03
N ASP A 123 -33.31 -16.50 -7.11
CA ASP A 123 -34.66 -16.64 -7.67
C ASP A 123 -34.56 -16.41 -9.19
N ARG A 124 -35.23 -17.24 -9.98
CA ARG A 124 -34.96 -17.40 -11.43
C ARG A 124 -35.21 -16.14 -12.29
N TRP A 125 -35.72 -15.08 -11.67
CA TRP A 125 -36.11 -13.81 -12.27
C TRP A 125 -35.37 -12.59 -11.69
N ARG A 126 -34.54 -12.75 -10.65
CA ARG A 126 -33.82 -11.66 -9.96
C ARG A 126 -32.38 -12.10 -9.73
N HIS A 127 -31.43 -11.46 -10.40
CA HIS A 127 -30.00 -11.77 -10.31
C HIS A 127 -29.18 -10.49 -10.37
N SER A 128 -28.17 -10.36 -9.52
CA SER A 128 -27.20 -9.27 -9.53
C SER A 128 -25.79 -9.82 -9.28
N ASP A 129 -24.92 -9.66 -10.27
CA ASP A 129 -23.50 -9.98 -10.19
C ASP A 129 -22.71 -8.70 -10.43
N SER A 130 -21.67 -8.48 -9.63
CA SER A 130 -20.74 -7.38 -9.81
C SER A 130 -19.32 -7.86 -9.61
N GLN A 131 -18.44 -7.46 -10.52
CA GLN A 131 -17.02 -7.78 -10.48
C GLN A 131 -16.26 -6.48 -10.69
N SER A 132 -15.28 -6.23 -9.84
CA SER A 132 -14.42 -5.05 -9.95
C SER A 132 -12.96 -5.42 -9.80
N LEU A 133 -12.16 -4.81 -10.67
CA LEU A 133 -10.71 -4.86 -10.65
C LEU A 133 -10.20 -3.44 -10.41
N PHE A 134 -9.35 -3.27 -9.42
CA PHE A 134 -8.65 -2.02 -9.15
C PHE A 134 -7.15 -2.28 -9.07
N TYR A 135 -6.38 -1.43 -9.73
CA TYR A 135 -4.92 -1.48 -9.73
C TYR A 135 -4.36 -0.07 -9.57
N SER A 136 -3.46 0.13 -8.61
CA SER A 136 -2.87 1.44 -8.32
C SER A 136 -1.34 1.38 -8.25
N LEU A 137 -0.72 2.44 -8.74
CA LEU A 137 0.72 2.71 -8.64
C LEU A 137 0.96 3.94 -7.74
N PRO A 138 2.12 4.03 -7.06
CA PRO A 138 2.54 5.22 -6.32
C PRO A 138 2.63 6.48 -7.17
#